data_AF-A0A9P4QNG8-F1
#
_entry.id   AF-A0A9P4QNG8-F1
#
_cell.length_a   1.000
_cell.length_b   1.000
_cell.length_c   1.000
_cell.angle_alpha   90.00
_cell.angle_beta   90.00
_cell.angle_gamma   90.00
#
_symmetry.space_group_name_H-M   'P 1'
#
loop_
_entity.id
_entity.type
_entity.pdbx_description
1 polymer ?
#
loop_
_entity_poly.entity_id
_entity_poly.type
_entity_poly.pdbx_seq_one_letter_code
_entity_poly.pdbx_strand_id
1 'polypeptide(L)'
;MLADQFIRIGGYIASLPDDQWVKEIVGWESHTWASLQIAIEKYATGAKSIDPYADSYIKAPETDGEKALCAKQRMKKSGGFVNINVFALSFVYAFSVFIVTMDIVLLRFLIYLSRFRRMRTLGPRIERWIQDGVLQLQRRAFESSRQGTWRSLEKEVPITARRETLEDLPRGEFQRLLKNAGRNCVRSCAGSG
;
A
#
# COMPACT_ATOMS: atom_id res chain seq x y z
N MET A 1 7.54 1.49 -29.05
CA MET A 1 6.74 2.73 -29.16
C MET A 1 5.28 2.33 -29.25
N LEU A 2 4.35 2.98 -28.54
CA LEU A 2 2.96 2.51 -28.43
C LEU A 2 2.15 2.70 -29.72
N ALA A 3 2.53 3.62 -30.60
CA ALA A 3 1.92 3.79 -31.93
C ALA A 3 2.03 2.54 -32.82
N ASP A 4 3.09 1.74 -32.66
CA ASP A 4 3.33 0.51 -33.43
C ASP A 4 2.22 -0.54 -33.20
N GLN A 5 1.59 -0.50 -32.02
CA GLN A 5 0.49 -1.42 -31.68
C GLN A 5 -0.80 -1.17 -32.48
N PHE A 6 -0.93 -0.01 -33.12
CA PHE A 6 -2.10 0.34 -33.94
C PHE A 6 -1.89 0.11 -35.43
N ILE A 7 -0.71 -0.38 -35.84
CA ILE A 7 -0.42 -0.71 -37.23
C ILE A 7 -1.19 -1.96 -37.62
N ARG A 8 -2.19 -1.80 -38.48
CA ARG A 8 -2.89 -2.92 -39.11
C ARG A 8 -2.10 -3.45 -40.31
N ILE A 9 -2.37 -4.70 -40.70
CA ILE A 9 -1.78 -5.34 -41.88
C ILE A 9 -2.04 -4.43 -43.11
N GLY A 10 -0.96 -3.87 -43.66
CA GLY A 10 -1.01 -2.86 -44.75
C GLY A 10 -0.48 -1.46 -44.38
N GLY A 11 0.00 -1.24 -43.15
CA GLY A 11 0.74 -0.02 -42.77
C GLY A 11 -0.11 1.25 -42.58
N TYR A 12 -1.44 1.13 -42.62
CA TYR A 12 -2.36 2.24 -42.41
C TYR A 12 -2.90 2.28 -40.98
N ILE A 13 -3.09 3.50 -40.48
CA ILE A 13 -3.66 3.76 -39.17
C ILE A 13 -5.00 4.46 -39.37
N ALA A 14 -6.09 3.79 -39.01
CA ALA A 14 -7.45 4.25 -39.32
C ALA A 14 -7.88 5.46 -38.48
N SER A 15 -7.47 5.51 -37.20
CA SER A 15 -7.71 6.63 -36.29
C SER A 15 -6.84 6.48 -35.05
N LEU A 16 -6.25 7.56 -34.55
CA LEU A 16 -5.58 7.61 -33.26
C LEU A 16 -6.54 8.16 -32.20
N PRO A 17 -6.54 7.62 -30.96
CA PRO A 17 -7.20 8.27 -29.84
C PRO A 17 -6.60 9.66 -29.56
N ASP A 18 -7.42 10.63 -29.16
CA ASP A 18 -6.99 12.01 -28.92
C ASP A 18 -5.90 12.12 -27.82
N ASP A 19 -5.90 11.21 -26.86
CA ASP A 19 -4.91 11.15 -25.76
C ASP A 19 -3.63 10.37 -26.10
N GLN A 20 -3.47 9.93 -27.36
CA GLN A 20 -2.33 9.10 -27.75
C GLN A 20 -0.99 9.80 -27.53
N TRP A 21 -0.90 11.09 -27.86
CA TRP A 21 0.33 11.88 -27.67
C TRP A 21 0.72 11.99 -26.18
N VAL A 22 -0.27 12.11 -25.28
CA VAL A 22 -0.04 12.16 -23.84
C VAL A 22 0.58 10.84 -23.35
N LYS A 23 -0.01 9.71 -23.78
CA LYS A 23 0.48 8.37 -23.43
C LYS A 23 1.88 8.12 -23.96
N GLU A 24 2.20 8.64 -25.13
CA GLU A 24 3.54 8.54 -25.72
C GLU A 24 4.58 9.33 -24.93
N ILE A 25 4.26 10.57 -24.54
CA ILE A 25 5.17 11.39 -23.73
C ILE A 25 5.44 10.73 -22.37
N VAL A 26 4.41 10.21 -21.70
CA VAL A 26 4.58 9.48 -20.43
C VAL A 26 5.44 8.22 -20.63
N GLY A 27 5.24 7.52 -21.74
CA GLY A 27 6.07 6.39 -22.14
C GLY A 27 7.54 6.79 -22.34
N TRP A 28 7.79 7.87 -23.06
CA TRP A 28 9.15 8.39 -23.30
C TRP A 28 9.83 8.85 -22.02
N GLU A 29 9.10 9.52 -21.13
CA GLU A 29 9.60 9.91 -19.81
C GLU A 29 10.06 8.68 -19.02
N SER A 30 9.19 7.67 -18.88
CA SER A 30 9.53 6.44 -18.15
C SER A 30 10.75 5.72 -18.76
N HIS A 31 10.84 5.67 -20.08
CA HIS A 31 11.96 5.05 -20.78
C HIS A 31 13.26 5.83 -20.61
N THR A 32 13.19 7.16 -20.63
CA THR A 32 14.34 8.04 -20.42
C THR A 32 14.88 7.89 -19.00
N TRP A 33 13.99 7.85 -18.00
CA TRP A 33 14.39 7.61 -16.62
C TRP A 33 15.03 6.24 -16.41
N ALA A 34 14.44 5.19 -16.99
CA ALA A 34 15.01 3.84 -16.92
C ALA A 34 16.40 3.80 -17.59
N SER A 35 16.54 4.43 -18.76
CA SER A 35 17.81 4.49 -19.49
C SER A 35 18.88 5.25 -18.70
N LEU A 36 18.50 6.35 -18.03
CA LEU A 36 19.41 7.10 -17.16
C LEU A 36 19.86 6.28 -15.96
N GLN A 37 18.93 5.55 -15.31
CA GLN A 37 19.26 4.67 -14.20
C GLN A 37 20.25 3.57 -14.61
N ILE A 38 20.03 2.95 -15.78
CA ILE A 38 20.92 1.93 -16.35
C ILE A 38 22.29 2.54 -16.70
N ALA A 39 22.33 3.75 -17.25
CA ALA A 39 23.60 4.40 -17.61
C ALA A 39 24.50 4.62 -16.39
N ILE A 40 23.91 5.10 -15.28
CA ILE A 40 24.63 5.33 -14.01
C ILE A 40 25.15 3.99 -13.44
N GLU A 41 24.32 2.95 -13.47
CA GLU A 41 24.71 1.61 -13.01
C GLU A 41 25.86 1.03 -13.84
N LYS A 42 25.79 1.15 -15.17
CA LYS A 42 26.82 0.66 -16.09
C LYS A 42 28.16 1.36 -15.87
N TYR A 43 28.13 2.67 -15.61
CA TYR A 43 29.33 3.43 -15.28
C TYR A 43 29.98 2.93 -13.98
N ALA A 44 29.17 2.75 -12.92
CA ALA A 44 29.69 2.34 -11.61
C ALA A 44 30.12 0.86 -11.54
N THR A 45 29.45 -0.03 -12.28
CA THR A 45 29.80 -1.47 -12.33
C THR A 45 31.03 -1.72 -13.22
N GLY A 46 31.28 -0.84 -14.19
CA GLY A 46 32.37 -0.93 -15.15
C GLY A 46 32.04 -1.86 -16.32
N ALA A 47 32.43 -1.48 -17.53
CA ALA A 47 32.01 -2.20 -18.73
C ALA A 47 32.62 -3.60 -18.88
N LYS A 48 33.68 -3.91 -18.12
CA LYS A 48 34.26 -5.26 -18.03
C LYS A 48 33.28 -6.31 -17.51
N SER A 49 32.20 -5.87 -16.85
CA SER A 49 31.10 -6.75 -16.43
C SER A 49 30.22 -7.22 -17.59
N ILE A 50 30.22 -6.51 -18.72
CA ILE A 50 29.37 -6.76 -19.89
C ILE A 50 30.21 -7.32 -21.04
N ASP A 51 31.37 -6.71 -21.29
CA ASP A 51 32.30 -7.13 -22.34
C ASP A 51 33.67 -7.45 -21.72
N PRO A 52 34.15 -8.71 -21.79
CA PRO A 52 35.47 -9.10 -21.32
C PRO A 52 36.64 -8.33 -21.98
N TYR A 53 36.44 -7.79 -23.19
CA TYR A 53 37.45 -7.07 -23.98
C TYR A 53 37.36 -5.54 -23.82
N ALA A 54 36.56 -5.08 -22.86
CA ALA A 54 36.32 -3.65 -22.62
C ALA A 54 37.58 -2.83 -22.31
N ASP A 55 38.65 -3.48 -21.86
CA ASP A 55 39.94 -2.83 -21.59
C ASP A 55 40.55 -2.19 -22.86
N SER A 56 40.13 -2.61 -24.07
CA SER A 56 40.66 -2.11 -25.34
C SER A 56 40.08 -0.78 -25.82
N TYR A 57 38.87 -0.43 -25.39
CA TYR A 57 38.15 0.77 -25.85
C TYR A 57 37.72 1.71 -24.71
N ILE A 58 38.10 1.41 -23.47
CA ILE A 58 37.79 2.22 -22.30
C ILE A 58 39.04 2.90 -21.78
N LYS A 59 38.95 4.22 -21.61
CA LYS A 59 40.00 5.01 -20.98
C LYS A 59 39.93 4.83 -19.46
N ALA A 60 41.02 4.35 -18.87
CA ALA A 60 41.15 4.30 -17.42
C ALA A 60 41.16 5.72 -16.83
N PRO A 61 40.68 5.92 -15.58
CA PRO A 61 40.71 7.22 -14.93
C PRO A 61 42.16 7.68 -14.71
N GLU A 62 42.55 8.76 -15.38
CA GLU A 62 43.92 9.29 -15.33
C GLU A 62 44.05 10.35 -14.24
N THR A 63 42.99 11.15 -14.05
CA THR A 63 43.00 12.27 -13.10
C THR A 63 42.70 11.81 -11.67
N ASP A 64 43.24 12.52 -10.69
CA ASP A 64 43.00 12.22 -9.27
C ASP A 64 41.51 12.41 -8.89
N GLY A 65 40.82 13.33 -9.56
CA GLY A 65 39.37 13.53 -9.39
C GLY A 65 38.54 12.34 -9.86
N GLU A 66 38.85 11.76 -11.03
CA GLU A 66 38.17 10.57 -11.54
C GLU A 66 38.41 9.34 -10.65
N LYS A 67 39.65 9.17 -10.15
CA LYS A 67 40.00 8.09 -9.20
C LYS A 67 39.24 8.24 -7.88
N ALA A 68 39.15 9.47 -7.37
CA ALA A 68 38.38 9.75 -6.16
C ALA A 68 36.88 9.46 -6.36
N LEU A 69 36.32 9.83 -7.51
CA LEU A 69 34.92 9.54 -7.85
C LEU A 69 34.66 8.03 -7.96
N CYS A 70 35.56 7.28 -8.61
CA CYS A 70 35.47 5.82 -8.74
C CYS A 70 35.47 5.12 -7.37
N ALA A 71 36.24 5.62 -6.39
CA ALA A 71 36.26 5.06 -5.04
C ALA A 71 34.97 5.35 -4.25
N LYS A 72 34.23 6.41 -4.62
CA LYS A 72 32.98 6.82 -3.95
C LYS A 72 31.74 6.16 -4.57
N GLN A 73 31.77 5.83 -5.86
CA GLN A 73 30.66 5.16 -6.54
C GLN A 73 30.78 3.65 -6.40
N ARG A 74 30.03 3.06 -5.44
CA ARG A 74 30.03 1.61 -5.20
C ARG A 74 28.65 1.06 -5.57
N MET A 75 28.59 0.23 -6.61
CA MET A 75 27.41 -0.56 -6.96
C MET A 75 27.69 -2.05 -6.70
N LYS A 76 26.62 -2.80 -6.43
CA LYS A 76 26.72 -4.22 -6.13
C LYS A 76 26.97 -5.01 -7.42
N LYS A 77 28.20 -5.54 -7.59
CA LYS A 77 28.53 -6.46 -8.67
C LYS A 77 27.62 -7.70 -8.59
N SER A 78 26.84 -8.01 -9.62
CA SER A 78 25.82 -9.08 -9.60
C SER A 78 26.37 -10.52 -9.62
N GLY A 79 27.67 -10.72 -9.35
CA GLY A 79 28.38 -11.99 -9.54
C GLY A 79 29.04 -12.58 -8.29
N GLY A 80 28.55 -12.27 -7.09
CA GLY A 80 29.11 -12.85 -5.87
C GLY A 80 28.22 -12.60 -4.67
N PHE A 81 27.87 -13.68 -3.97
CA PHE A 81 27.15 -13.78 -2.70
C PHE A 81 26.62 -12.47 -2.11
N VAL A 82 25.30 -12.34 -2.06
CA VAL A 82 24.68 -11.28 -1.28
C VAL A 82 24.94 -11.59 0.20
N ASN A 83 25.83 -10.82 0.83
CA ASN A 83 26.00 -10.82 2.29
C ASN A 83 24.78 -10.14 2.93
N ILE A 84 23.60 -10.77 2.82
CA ILE A 84 22.46 -10.44 3.66
C ILE A 84 22.82 -10.90 5.06
N ASN A 85 22.71 -9.98 6.02
CA ASN A 85 22.82 -10.34 7.42
C ASN A 85 21.60 -11.20 7.80
N VAL A 86 21.74 -12.53 7.66
CA VAL A 86 20.68 -13.51 7.95
C VAL A 86 20.17 -13.37 9.38
N PHE A 87 21.05 -12.98 10.30
CA PHE A 87 20.68 -12.71 11.69
C PHE A 87 19.76 -11.48 11.81
N ALA A 88 20.06 -10.38 11.13
CA ALA A 88 19.18 -9.21 11.13
C ALA A 88 17.82 -9.53 10.48
N LEU A 89 17.83 -10.30 9.38
CA LEU A 89 16.61 -10.69 8.69
C LEU A 89 15.73 -11.62 9.54
N SER A 90 16.32 -12.62 10.19
CA SER A 90 15.59 -13.52 11.09
C SER A 90 15.07 -12.80 12.32
N PHE A 91 15.85 -11.86 12.87
CA PHE A 91 15.44 -11.05 14.01
C PHE A 91 14.24 -10.17 13.68
N VAL A 92 14.29 -9.40 12.59
CA VAL A 92 13.18 -8.53 12.17
C VAL A 92 11.93 -9.36 11.86
N TYR A 93 12.10 -10.51 11.20
CA TYR A 93 10.99 -11.42 10.92
C TYR A 93 10.35 -11.96 12.20
N ALA A 94 11.14 -12.52 13.11
CA ALA A 94 10.65 -13.06 14.37
C ALA A 94 10.00 -11.97 15.24
N PHE A 95 10.58 -10.78 15.30
CA PHE A 95 10.04 -9.64 16.04
C PHE A 95 8.71 -9.15 15.46
N SER A 96 8.59 -9.10 14.13
CA SER A 96 7.34 -8.74 13.47
C SER A 96 6.23 -9.76 13.75
N VAL A 97 6.54 -11.05 13.63
CA VAL A 97 5.59 -12.13 13.98
C VAL A 97 5.20 -12.05 15.45
N PHE A 98 6.15 -11.76 16.34
CA PHE A 98 5.88 -11.60 17.78
C PHE A 98 4.93 -10.43 18.05
N ILE A 99 5.14 -9.26 17.43
CA ILE A 99 4.25 -8.10 17.58
C ILE A 99 2.84 -8.42 17.08
N VAL A 100 2.71 -9.01 15.89
CA VAL A 100 1.40 -9.38 15.32
C VAL A 100 0.70 -10.41 16.22
N THR A 101 1.44 -11.37 16.75
CA THR A 101 0.89 -12.36 17.68
C THR A 101 0.43 -11.70 18.99
N MET A 102 1.22 -10.77 19.53
CA MET A 102 0.84 -9.99 20.71
C MET A 102 -0.42 -9.17 20.49
N ASP A 103 -0.56 -8.51 19.34
CA ASP A 103 -1.75 -7.72 18.99
C ASP A 103 -3.03 -8.58 18.97
N ILE A 104 -2.97 -9.73 18.30
CA ILE A 104 -4.11 -10.67 18.21
C ILE A 104 -4.45 -11.26 19.59
N VAL A 105 -3.43 -11.60 20.38
CA VAL A 105 -3.63 -12.18 21.71
C VAL A 105 -4.11 -11.13 22.70
N LEU A 106 -3.71 -9.86 22.57
CA LEU A 106 -4.10 -8.78 23.49
C LEU A 106 -5.61 -8.60 23.50
N LEU A 107 -6.28 -8.59 22.34
CA LEU A 107 -7.75 -8.52 22.28
C LEU A 107 -8.40 -9.70 23.00
N ARG A 108 -7.94 -10.93 22.71
CA ARG A 108 -8.47 -12.15 23.34
C ARG A 108 -8.23 -12.17 24.84
N PHE A 109 -7.07 -11.70 25.27
CA PHE A 109 -6.69 -11.59 26.68
C PHE A 109 -7.53 -10.55 27.40
N LEU A 110 -7.80 -9.39 26.78
CA LEU A 110 -8.66 -8.35 27.34
C LEU A 110 -10.12 -8.83 27.47
N ILE A 111 -10.63 -9.60 26.51
CA ILE A 111 -11.97 -10.22 26.58
C ILE A 111 -12.02 -11.30 27.67
N TYR A 112 -10.98 -12.13 27.79
CA TYR A 112 -10.92 -13.15 28.83
C TYR A 112 -10.79 -12.53 30.22
N LEU A 113 -9.94 -11.50 30.36
CA LEU A 113 -9.72 -10.78 31.61
C LEU A 113 -10.95 -9.96 32.02
N SER A 114 -11.72 -9.39 31.08
CA SER A 114 -12.98 -8.71 31.38
C SER A 114 -14.08 -9.69 31.82
N ARG A 115 -14.09 -10.91 31.26
CA ARG A 115 -14.98 -11.99 31.70
C ARG A 115 -14.61 -12.53 33.07
N PHE A 116 -13.31 -12.66 33.36
CA PHE A 116 -12.79 -13.15 34.64
C PHE A 116 -12.88 -12.08 35.75
N ARG A 117 -12.63 -10.81 35.41
CA ARG A 117 -12.80 -9.67 36.31
C ARG A 117 -14.14 -8.97 36.03
N ARG A 118 -15.23 -9.59 36.47
CA ARG A 118 -16.57 -8.96 36.57
C ARG A 118 -16.62 -7.88 37.68
N MET A 119 -15.66 -6.95 37.70
CA MET A 119 -15.60 -5.85 38.69
C MET A 119 -15.27 -4.49 38.05
N ARG A 120 -16.35 -3.73 37.84
CA ARG A 120 -16.58 -2.30 38.13
C ARG A 120 -16.04 -1.17 37.24
N THR A 121 -15.00 -1.31 36.41
CA THR A 121 -14.51 -0.13 35.64
C THR A 121 -14.10 -0.38 34.18
N LEU A 122 -13.60 -1.57 33.83
CA LEU A 122 -13.07 -1.85 32.49
C LEU A 122 -14.10 -2.47 31.53
N GLY A 123 -15.12 -3.15 32.04
CA GLY A 123 -16.22 -3.72 31.25
C GLY A 123 -16.90 -2.73 30.29
N PRO A 124 -17.38 -1.56 30.75
CA PRO A 124 -18.06 -0.60 29.87
C PRO A 124 -17.14 0.14 28.90
N ARG A 125 -15.81 0.09 29.09
CA ARG A 125 -14.86 0.65 28.12
C ARG A 125 -14.60 -0.34 26.98
N ILE A 126 -14.50 -1.62 27.31
CA ILE A 126 -14.31 -2.69 26.32
C ILE A 126 -15.55 -2.84 25.45
N GLU A 127 -16.76 -2.78 26.04
CA GLU A 127 -18.00 -2.80 25.27
C GLU A 127 -18.09 -1.64 24.27
N ARG A 128 -17.74 -0.41 24.70
CA ARG A 128 -17.66 0.74 23.79
C ARG A 128 -16.67 0.51 22.64
N TRP A 129 -15.51 -0.06 22.95
CA TRP A 129 -14.49 -0.35 21.94
C TRP A 129 -14.98 -1.40 20.92
N ILE A 130 -15.70 -2.43 21.38
CA ILE A 130 -16.34 -3.43 20.51
C ILE A 130 -17.39 -2.78 19.61
N GLN A 131 -18.25 -1.90 20.17
CA GLN A 131 -19.27 -1.19 19.39
C GLN A 131 -18.66 -0.23 18.35
N ASP A 132 -17.50 0.36 18.63
CA ASP A 132 -16.76 1.22 17.71
C ASP A 132 -15.92 0.45 16.67
N GLY A 133 -15.93 -0.88 16.70
CA GLY A 133 -15.27 -1.71 15.70
C GLY A 133 -15.83 -1.49 14.28
N VAL A 134 -14.95 -1.59 13.27
CA VAL A 134 -15.30 -1.36 11.85
C VAL A 134 -16.48 -2.22 11.39
N LEU A 135 -16.54 -3.49 11.81
CA LEU A 135 -17.63 -4.40 11.43
C LEU A 135 -18.97 -4.02 12.09
N GLN A 136 -18.94 -3.47 13.31
CA GLN A 136 -20.14 -2.97 13.98
C GLN A 136 -20.60 -1.63 13.37
N LEU A 137 -19.68 -0.79 12.88
CA LEU A 137 -20.02 0.40 12.09
C LEU A 137 -20.66 0.02 10.74
N GLN A 138 -20.09 -0.94 10.03
CA GLN A 138 -20.62 -1.46 8.78
C GLN A 138 -22.05 -1.99 8.98
N ARG A 139 -22.24 -2.81 10.02
CA ARG A 139 -23.56 -3.31 10.41
C ARG A 139 -24.57 -2.18 10.63
N ARG A 140 -24.23 -1.15 11.41
CA ARG A 140 -25.12 0.00 11.66
C ARG A 140 -25.54 0.71 10.36
N ALA A 141 -24.66 0.73 9.36
CA ALA A 141 -24.99 1.27 8.04
C ALA A 141 -25.97 0.39 7.24
N PHE A 142 -25.89 -0.94 7.38
CA PHE A 142 -26.87 -1.86 6.80
C PHE A 142 -28.22 -1.83 7.54
N GLU A 143 -28.19 -1.72 8.87
CA GLU A 143 -29.42 -1.56 9.67
C GLU A 143 -30.16 -0.27 9.35
N SER A 144 -29.44 0.84 9.11
CA SER A 144 -30.08 2.09 8.69
C SER A 144 -30.74 1.98 7.31
N SER A 145 -30.21 1.09 6.46
CA SER A 145 -30.78 0.76 5.14
C SER A 145 -31.87 -0.32 5.22
N ARG A 146 -32.25 -0.76 6.42
CA ARG A 146 -33.21 -1.85 6.71
C ARG A 146 -32.82 -3.20 6.10
N GLN A 147 -31.53 -3.50 6.04
CA GLN A 147 -31.00 -4.74 5.47
C GLN A 147 -30.39 -5.67 6.54
N GLY A 148 -30.73 -6.95 6.44
CA GLY A 148 -30.17 -8.04 7.26
C GLY A 148 -30.82 -8.21 8.65
N THR A 149 -30.97 -9.46 9.08
CA THR A 149 -31.37 -9.86 10.43
C THR A 149 -30.12 -10.20 11.24
N TRP A 150 -29.69 -9.28 12.08
CA TRP A 150 -28.43 -9.41 12.82
C TRP A 150 -28.57 -10.20 14.13
N ARG A 151 -27.59 -11.06 14.44
CA ARG A 151 -27.47 -11.82 15.69
C ARG A 151 -26.10 -11.61 16.33
N SER A 152 -26.01 -11.86 17.64
CA SER A 152 -24.78 -11.69 18.46
C SER A 152 -24.23 -10.25 18.46
N LEU A 153 -25.06 -9.29 18.87
CA LEU A 153 -24.72 -7.86 18.83
C LEU A 153 -23.52 -7.45 19.69
N GLU A 154 -23.23 -8.22 20.74
CA GLU A 154 -22.22 -7.92 21.78
C GLU A 154 -20.82 -8.47 21.42
N LYS A 155 -20.68 -9.11 20.25
CA LYS A 155 -19.40 -9.69 19.79
C LYS A 155 -18.72 -8.74 18.80
N GLU A 156 -17.40 -8.80 18.72
CA GLU A 156 -16.60 -8.02 17.77
C GLU A 156 -17.00 -8.24 16.31
N VAL A 157 -17.37 -9.48 15.97
CA VAL A 157 -17.84 -9.86 14.64
C VAL A 157 -19.36 -10.12 14.70
N PRO A 158 -20.20 -9.20 14.19
CA PRO A 158 -21.64 -9.44 14.09
C PRO A 158 -21.92 -10.48 13.00
N ILE A 159 -22.89 -11.36 13.25
CA ILE A 159 -23.29 -12.41 12.31
C ILE A 159 -24.72 -12.16 11.82
N THR A 160 -24.97 -12.34 10.54
CA THR A 160 -26.33 -12.33 9.98
C THR A 160 -27.03 -13.66 10.23
N ALA A 161 -28.36 -13.67 10.11
CA ALA A 161 -29.10 -14.92 10.03
C ALA A 161 -28.66 -15.72 8.79
N ARG A 162 -28.85 -17.04 8.84
CA ARG A 162 -28.20 -17.98 7.92
C ARG A 162 -28.57 -17.66 6.46
N ARG A 163 -27.56 -17.32 5.64
CA ARG A 163 -27.62 -17.08 4.18
C ARG A 163 -28.41 -15.84 3.71
N GLU A 164 -28.33 -14.73 4.43
CA GLU A 164 -28.83 -13.45 3.92
C GLU A 164 -27.81 -12.77 2.99
N THR A 165 -28.25 -12.33 1.81
CA THR A 165 -27.47 -11.51 0.88
C THR A 165 -27.75 -10.03 1.16
N LEU A 166 -26.70 -9.25 1.40
CA LEU A 166 -26.80 -7.80 1.60
C LEU A 166 -26.52 -7.09 0.28
N GLU A 167 -27.31 -6.07 -0.05
CA GLU A 167 -27.11 -5.26 -1.27
C GLU A 167 -26.06 -4.17 -1.00
N ASP A 168 -25.34 -3.73 -2.04
CA ASP A 168 -24.33 -2.68 -1.88
C ASP A 168 -24.95 -1.37 -1.34
N LEU A 169 -24.35 -0.82 -0.29
CA LEU A 169 -24.78 0.46 0.28
C LEU A 169 -24.60 1.59 -0.75
N PRO A 170 -25.55 2.55 -0.85
CA PRO A 170 -25.47 3.66 -1.80
C PRO A 170 -24.31 4.62 -1.44
N ARG A 171 -23.14 4.41 -2.07
CA ARG A 171 -21.90 5.15 -1.82
C ARG A 171 -22.01 6.66 -2.05
N GLY A 172 -22.84 7.09 -3.01
CA GLY A 172 -22.97 8.51 -3.39
C GLY A 172 -23.83 9.36 -2.44
N GLU A 173 -24.78 8.76 -1.74
CA GLU A 173 -25.73 9.48 -0.89
C GLU A 173 -25.17 9.70 0.52
N PHE A 174 -24.46 8.69 1.05
CA PHE A 174 -23.80 8.78 2.36
C PHE A 174 -22.77 9.91 2.43
N GLN A 175 -21.99 10.13 1.37
CA GLN A 175 -20.99 11.20 1.34
C GLN A 175 -21.62 12.60 1.26
N ARG A 176 -22.79 12.73 0.63
CA ARG A 176 -23.59 13.97 0.63
C ARG A 176 -24.23 14.23 1.99
N LEU A 177 -24.76 13.19 2.64
CA LEU A 177 -25.35 13.28 3.97
C LEU A 177 -24.30 13.59 5.04
N LEU A 178 -23.11 13.00 5.01
CA LEU A 178 -22.01 13.34 5.94
C LEU A 178 -21.54 14.79 5.76
N LYS A 179 -21.47 15.30 4.52
CA LYS A 179 -21.13 16.71 4.25
C LYS A 179 -22.19 17.69 4.78
N ASN A 180 -23.46 17.27 4.84
CA ASN A 180 -24.57 18.09 5.33
C ASN A 180 -24.76 17.95 6.85
N ALA A 181 -24.60 16.74 7.39
CA ALA A 181 -24.63 16.47 8.82
C ALA A 181 -23.46 17.14 9.56
N GLY A 182 -22.25 17.12 8.99
CA GLY A 182 -21.11 17.87 9.52
C GLY A 182 -21.35 19.39 9.57
N ARG A 183 -22.04 19.95 8.55
CA ARG A 183 -22.44 21.37 8.54
C ARG A 183 -23.52 21.71 9.56
N ASN A 184 -24.49 20.81 9.77
CA ASN A 184 -25.57 21.02 10.74
C ASN A 184 -25.11 20.83 12.19
N CYS A 185 -24.16 19.91 12.44
CA CYS A 185 -23.58 19.70 13.77
C CYS A 185 -22.74 20.91 14.22
N VAL A 186 -21.93 21.49 13.31
CA VAL A 186 -21.17 22.73 13.57
C VAL A 186 -22.11 23.92 13.88
N ARG A 187 -23.26 24.01 13.20
CA ARG A 187 -24.25 25.06 13.47
C ARG A 187 -25.01 24.86 14.80
N SER A 188 -25.30 23.61 15.17
CA SER A 188 -26.01 23.32 16.42
C SER A 188 -25.14 23.51 17.66
N CYS A 189 -23.81 23.40 17.55
CA CYS A 189 -22.89 23.68 18.66
C CYS A 189 -22.53 25.17 18.81
N ALA A 190 -22.77 26.00 17.78
CA ALA A 190 -22.51 27.44 17.80
C ALA A 190 -23.69 28.29 18.34
N GLY A 191 -24.84 27.67 18.63
CA GLY A 191 -26.07 28.35 19.09
C GLY A 191 -26.45 28.11 20.54
N SER A 192 -25.58 27.50 21.36
CA SER A 192 -25.81 27.30 22.79
C SER A 192 -24.64 27.91 23.58
N GLY A 193 -24.52 29.23 23.51
CA GLY A 193 -23.69 30.07 24.37
C GLY A 193 -24.56 31.11 25.04
#